data_AF-A0A7L2VQ85-F1
#
_entry.id   AF-A0A7L2VQ85-F1
#
_cell.length_a   1.000
_cell.length_b   1.000
_cell.length_c   1.000
_cell.angle_alpha   90.00
_cell.angle_beta   90.00
_cell.angle_gamma   90.00
#
_symmetry.space_group_name_H-M   'P 1'
#
loop_
_entity.id
_entity.type
_entity.pdbx_description
1 polymer ?
#
loop_
_entity_poly.entity_id
_entity_poly.type
_entity_poly.pdbx_seq_one_letter_code
_entity_poly.pdbx_strand_id
1 'polypeptide(L)'
;FLLDDEYQWKGPFYFIQGADPQFGLMKAWAVGDIKNGDDEWGEEIKLAEQAVQAINKLNPKPKFFVLCGDLIHGMPGTQWRNDQEQDLKNVLKNTDQDIPLVFVSGNHDIGNTPTRETIDDYCKNWGDDYFSFWVGGVFFLVLNSQLYFDSSKCPELKQAQDVWLNEQLALADKQKCKHIIVFQHIPLFLRKPDEDHDYFNLEKSVRQEIMEKFQKAGIFSNF
;
A
#
# COMPACT_ATOMS: atom_id res chain seq x y z
N PHE A 1 -9.16 14.46 -4.79
CA PHE A 1 -9.13 15.60 -3.86
C PHE A 1 -9.04 16.90 -4.64
N LEU A 2 -9.95 17.86 -4.45
CA LEU A 2 -9.79 19.23 -4.99
C LEU A 2 -8.70 19.93 -4.16
N LEU A 3 -7.69 20.50 -4.82
CA LEU A 3 -6.40 20.86 -4.22
C LEU A 3 -6.42 21.95 -3.14
N ASP A 4 -7.46 22.78 -3.05
CA ASP A 4 -7.30 24.08 -2.41
C ASP A 4 -7.54 24.13 -0.88
N ASP A 5 -7.89 23.01 -0.22
CA ASP A 5 -8.24 23.04 1.20
C ASP A 5 -7.53 22.00 2.09
N GLU A 6 -7.02 20.90 1.54
CA GLU A 6 -6.50 19.78 2.34
C GLU A 6 -5.03 19.96 2.78
N TYR A 7 -4.31 20.95 2.26
CA TYR A 7 -2.94 21.26 2.69
C TYR A 7 -2.87 22.07 4.00
N GLN A 8 -4.00 22.59 4.49
CA GLN A 8 -4.06 23.36 5.74
C GLN A 8 -4.62 22.51 6.89
N TRP A 9 -3.97 22.59 8.05
CA TRP A 9 -4.49 21.97 9.27
C TRP A 9 -5.71 22.74 9.79
N LYS A 10 -6.88 22.08 9.82
CA LYS A 10 -8.15 22.66 10.29
C LYS A 10 -8.65 22.03 11.60
N GLY A 11 -8.03 20.95 12.07
CA GLY A 11 -8.45 20.23 13.27
C GLY A 11 -8.04 18.76 13.22
N PRO A 12 -8.22 18.02 14.33
CA PRO A 12 -7.90 16.61 14.38
C PRO A 12 -8.78 15.81 13.43
N PHE A 13 -8.21 14.78 12.84
CA PHE A 13 -8.92 13.79 12.05
C PHE A 13 -8.31 12.41 12.29
N TYR A 14 -8.96 11.37 11.76
CA TYR A 14 -8.41 10.03 11.75
C TYR A 14 -8.72 9.34 10.42
N PHE A 15 -7.98 8.27 10.14
CA PHE A 15 -8.16 7.39 8.98
C PHE A 15 -8.04 5.93 9.44
N ILE A 16 -8.43 5.00 8.59
CA ILE A 16 -8.30 3.56 8.86
C ILE A 16 -7.18 3.00 7.99
N GLN A 17 -6.33 2.16 8.58
CA GLN A 17 -5.37 1.33 7.85
C GLN A 17 -5.79 -0.13 7.98
N GLY A 18 -6.01 -0.77 6.84
CA GLY A 18 -6.08 -2.21 6.68
C GLY A 18 -4.91 -2.69 5.84
N ALA A 19 -4.70 -3.99 5.82
CA ALA A 19 -3.67 -4.65 5.00
C ALA A 19 -4.12 -6.09 4.74
N ASP A 20 -3.58 -6.67 3.67
CA ASP A 20 -3.67 -8.11 3.41
C ASP A 20 -5.09 -8.70 3.42
N PRO A 21 -6.09 -8.11 2.73
CA PRO A 21 -7.36 -8.81 2.57
C PRO A 21 -7.19 -10.14 1.83
N GLN A 22 -6.16 -10.27 0.97
CA GLN A 22 -5.61 -11.51 0.41
C GLN A 22 -6.66 -12.56 0.02
N PHE A 23 -7.66 -12.18 -0.78
CA PHE A 23 -8.68 -13.11 -1.26
C PHE A 23 -8.04 -14.33 -1.92
N GLY A 24 -8.28 -15.52 -1.38
CA GLY A 24 -7.78 -16.80 -1.87
C GLY A 24 -6.65 -17.39 -1.03
N LEU A 25 -6.13 -16.64 -0.04
CA LEU A 25 -5.04 -17.13 0.80
C LEU A 25 -5.51 -18.18 1.80
N MET A 26 -6.68 -18.03 2.42
CA MET A 26 -7.05 -18.83 3.59
C MET A 26 -7.09 -20.33 3.27
N LYS A 27 -7.69 -20.69 2.13
CA LYS A 27 -7.70 -22.08 1.65
C LYS A 27 -6.30 -22.53 1.24
N ALA A 28 -5.60 -21.75 0.43
CA ALA A 28 -4.24 -22.06 -0.05
C ALA A 28 -3.30 -22.39 1.12
N TRP A 29 -3.38 -21.61 2.20
CA TRP A 29 -2.65 -21.83 3.43
C TRP A 29 -3.09 -23.08 4.19
N ALA A 30 -4.40 -23.27 4.37
CA ALA A 30 -4.96 -24.39 5.13
C ALA A 30 -4.63 -25.75 4.52
N VAL A 31 -4.57 -25.86 3.19
CA VAL A 31 -4.27 -27.11 2.49
C VAL A 31 -2.80 -27.24 2.08
N GLY A 32 -2.01 -26.17 2.22
CA GLY A 32 -0.59 -26.13 1.83
C GLY A 32 -0.36 -26.12 0.31
N ASP A 33 -1.38 -25.78 -0.49
CA ASP A 33 -1.27 -25.64 -1.94
C ASP A 33 -1.40 -24.17 -2.34
N ILE A 34 -0.27 -23.47 -2.35
CA ILE A 34 -0.17 -22.06 -2.77
C ILE A 34 -0.24 -21.86 -4.29
N LYS A 35 -0.36 -22.93 -5.08
CA LYS A 35 -0.44 -22.85 -6.54
C LYS A 35 -1.84 -23.03 -7.09
N ASN A 36 -2.65 -23.88 -6.45
CA ASN A 36 -4.02 -24.17 -6.90
C ASN A 36 -5.07 -24.02 -5.79
N GLY A 37 -4.66 -23.73 -4.55
CA GLY A 37 -5.59 -23.57 -3.41
C GLY A 37 -6.22 -22.19 -3.31
N ASP A 38 -6.04 -21.34 -4.31
CA ASP A 38 -6.53 -19.96 -4.41
C ASP A 38 -7.87 -19.85 -5.18
N ASP A 39 -8.52 -20.98 -5.44
CA ASP A 39 -9.78 -21.13 -6.17
C ASP A 39 -11.04 -20.87 -5.31
N GLU A 40 -10.87 -20.50 -4.04
CA GLU A 40 -11.96 -20.22 -3.09
C GLU A 40 -11.56 -19.13 -2.10
N TRP A 41 -12.41 -18.10 -1.95
CA TRP A 41 -12.16 -16.92 -1.10
C TRP A 41 -13.41 -16.42 -0.37
N GLY A 42 -14.34 -17.32 -0.05
CA GLY A 42 -15.64 -16.98 0.54
C GLY A 42 -15.55 -16.44 1.98
N GLU A 43 -14.60 -16.93 2.78
CA GLU A 43 -14.40 -16.40 4.14
C GLU A 43 -13.75 -15.02 4.11
N GLU A 44 -12.80 -14.78 3.20
CA GLU A 44 -12.20 -13.47 2.96
C GLU A 44 -13.23 -12.44 2.51
N ILE A 45 -14.16 -12.80 1.61
CA ILE A 45 -15.32 -11.94 1.26
C ILE A 45 -16.08 -11.53 2.52
N LYS A 46 -16.47 -12.51 3.35
CA LYS A 46 -17.26 -12.26 4.55
C LYS A 46 -16.51 -11.38 5.56
N LEU A 47 -15.21 -11.60 5.76
CA LEU A 47 -14.38 -10.78 6.65
C LEU A 47 -14.24 -9.35 6.13
N ALA A 48 -14.01 -9.18 4.82
CA ALA A 48 -13.94 -7.86 4.19
C ALA A 48 -15.28 -7.11 4.25
N GLU A 49 -16.40 -7.79 4.03
CA GLU A 49 -17.74 -7.22 4.19
C GLU A 49 -17.99 -6.75 5.63
N GLN A 50 -17.58 -7.55 6.62
CA GLN A 50 -17.66 -7.15 8.03
C GLN A 50 -16.81 -5.93 8.33
N ALA A 51 -15.60 -5.84 7.79
CA ALA A 51 -14.72 -4.67 7.92
C ALA A 51 -15.37 -3.42 7.31
N VAL A 52 -15.88 -3.50 6.08
CA VAL A 52 -16.59 -2.41 5.40
C VAL A 52 -17.82 -1.97 6.22
N GLN A 53 -18.63 -2.91 6.70
CA GLN A 53 -19.79 -2.61 7.55
C GLN A 53 -19.39 -1.93 8.86
N ALA A 54 -18.28 -2.33 9.47
CA ALA A 54 -17.77 -1.71 10.70
C ALA A 54 -17.27 -0.28 10.43
N ILE A 55 -16.49 -0.08 9.37
CA ILE A 55 -15.98 1.24 8.93
C ILE A 55 -17.14 2.19 8.65
N ASN A 56 -18.18 1.72 7.95
CA ASN A 56 -19.36 2.54 7.63
C ASN A 56 -20.15 2.97 8.87
N LYS A 57 -20.06 2.24 9.99
CA LYS A 57 -20.75 2.61 11.25
C LYS A 57 -20.00 3.66 12.07
N LEU A 58 -18.74 3.98 11.73
CA LEU A 58 -17.96 4.97 12.46
C LEU A 58 -18.54 6.37 12.31
N ASN A 59 -18.55 7.12 13.42
CA ASN A 59 -19.01 8.51 13.48
C ASN A 59 -18.13 9.31 14.47
N PRO A 60 -17.46 10.41 14.07
CA PRO A 60 -17.43 10.97 12.72
C PRO A 60 -16.84 9.99 11.69
N LYS A 61 -17.03 10.19 10.39
CA LYS A 61 -16.45 9.31 9.36
C LYS A 61 -14.92 9.45 9.31
N PRO A 62 -14.16 8.36 9.08
CA PRO A 62 -12.73 8.47 8.81
C PRO A 62 -12.50 9.28 7.53
N LYS A 63 -11.38 9.99 7.46
CA LYS A 63 -11.04 10.81 6.29
C LYS A 63 -10.72 10.00 5.04
N PHE A 64 -10.24 8.78 5.21
CA PHE A 64 -10.01 7.79 4.16
C PHE A 64 -9.78 6.42 4.80
N PHE A 65 -9.78 5.38 3.98
CA PHE A 65 -9.39 4.02 4.32
C PHE A 65 -8.28 3.57 3.38
N VAL A 66 -7.09 3.27 3.93
CA VAL A 66 -5.95 2.75 3.18
C VAL A 66 -5.83 1.23 3.33
N LEU A 67 -5.57 0.53 2.22
CA LEU A 67 -5.26 -0.89 2.17
C LEU A 67 -3.80 -1.08 1.76
N CYS A 68 -2.97 -1.52 2.70
CA CYS A 68 -1.51 -1.61 2.57
C CYS A 68 -1.04 -2.89 1.88
N GLY A 69 -1.43 -3.11 0.63
CA GLY A 69 -0.91 -4.18 -0.22
C GLY A 69 -1.52 -5.55 0.03
N ASP A 70 -1.15 -6.46 -0.87
CA ASP A 70 -1.59 -7.85 -0.92
C ASP A 70 -3.12 -7.93 -0.91
N LEU A 71 -3.70 -7.25 -1.90
CA LEU A 71 -5.14 -7.10 -2.03
C LEU A 71 -5.81 -8.46 -2.28
N ILE A 72 -5.16 -9.29 -3.10
CA ILE A 72 -5.61 -10.63 -3.45
C ILE A 72 -4.45 -11.63 -3.36
N HIS A 73 -4.74 -12.92 -3.29
CA HIS A 73 -3.69 -13.94 -3.23
C HIS A 73 -3.12 -14.30 -4.61
N GLY A 74 -3.92 -14.19 -5.67
CA GLY A 74 -3.53 -14.53 -7.03
C GLY A 74 -2.41 -13.63 -7.56
N MET A 75 -1.19 -14.17 -7.60
CA MET A 75 -0.02 -13.50 -8.22
C MET A 75 -0.30 -13.13 -9.69
N PRO A 76 0.44 -12.16 -10.29
CA PRO A 76 0.28 -11.84 -11.70
C PRO A 76 0.39 -13.09 -12.61
N GLY A 77 -0.58 -13.27 -13.50
CA GLY A 77 -0.65 -14.40 -14.43
C GLY A 77 -1.28 -15.68 -13.89
N THR A 78 -1.79 -15.68 -12.65
CA THR A 78 -2.55 -16.82 -12.09
C THR A 78 -3.99 -16.85 -12.60
N GLN A 79 -4.60 -18.04 -12.54
CA GLN A 79 -5.92 -18.31 -13.12
C GLN A 79 -7.04 -17.48 -12.48
N TRP A 80 -7.06 -17.39 -11.14
CA TRP A 80 -8.17 -16.82 -10.37
C TRP A 80 -8.02 -15.34 -10.02
N ARG A 81 -6.91 -14.73 -10.43
CA ARG A 81 -6.56 -13.33 -10.12
C ARG A 81 -7.71 -12.37 -10.43
N ASN A 82 -8.25 -12.41 -11.64
CA ASN A 82 -9.27 -11.47 -12.09
C ASN A 82 -10.57 -11.62 -11.28
N ASP A 83 -10.95 -12.84 -10.93
CA ASP A 83 -12.16 -13.11 -10.15
C ASP A 83 -11.99 -12.62 -8.70
N GLN A 84 -10.84 -12.87 -8.08
CA GLN A 84 -10.50 -12.35 -6.75
C GLN A 84 -10.50 -10.81 -6.73
N GLU A 85 -9.88 -10.15 -7.73
CA GLU A 85 -9.88 -8.69 -7.81
C GLU A 85 -11.30 -8.13 -7.95
N GLN A 86 -12.11 -8.77 -8.81
CA GLN A 86 -13.48 -8.34 -9.07
C GLN A 86 -14.35 -8.45 -7.82
N ASP A 87 -14.22 -9.54 -7.05
CA ASP A 87 -14.96 -9.73 -5.81
C ASP A 87 -14.50 -8.81 -4.69
N LEU A 88 -13.19 -8.56 -4.55
CA LEU A 88 -12.71 -7.56 -3.60
C LEU A 88 -13.25 -6.17 -3.95
N LYS A 89 -13.20 -5.77 -5.22
CA LYS A 89 -13.80 -4.51 -5.70
C LYS A 89 -15.30 -4.46 -5.41
N ASN A 90 -16.01 -5.59 -5.55
CA ASN A 90 -17.43 -5.71 -5.23
C ASN A 90 -17.74 -5.53 -3.73
N VAL A 91 -16.85 -5.94 -2.85
CA VAL A 91 -17.00 -5.69 -1.40
C VAL A 91 -16.68 -4.22 -1.10
N LEU A 92 -15.55 -3.73 -1.58
CA LEU A 92 -15.05 -2.38 -1.27
C LEU A 92 -15.92 -1.25 -1.80
N LYS A 93 -16.66 -1.45 -2.91
CA LYS A 93 -17.63 -0.46 -3.43
C LYS A 93 -18.76 -0.14 -2.45
N ASN A 94 -18.97 -0.98 -1.44
CA ASN A 94 -19.97 -0.76 -0.39
C ASN A 94 -19.43 0.12 0.75
N THR A 95 -18.16 0.52 0.71
CA THR A 95 -17.63 1.54 1.63
C THR A 95 -18.38 2.85 1.40
N ASP A 96 -18.71 3.54 2.48
CA ASP A 96 -19.43 4.81 2.44
C ASP A 96 -18.73 5.78 1.47
N GLN A 97 -19.52 6.42 0.59
CA GLN A 97 -19.00 7.29 -0.48
C GLN A 97 -18.19 8.48 0.04
N ASP A 98 -18.40 8.87 1.32
CA ASP A 98 -17.67 9.95 1.97
C ASP A 98 -16.30 9.49 2.52
N ILE A 99 -15.95 8.21 2.37
CA ILE A 99 -14.67 7.61 2.78
C ILE A 99 -13.90 7.17 1.53
N PRO A 100 -12.98 8.01 1.02
CA PRO A 100 -12.07 7.63 -0.06
C PRO A 100 -11.24 6.38 0.28
N LEU A 101 -11.04 5.52 -0.72
CA LEU A 101 -10.14 4.38 -0.64
C LEU A 101 -8.76 4.74 -1.18
N VAL A 102 -7.71 4.27 -0.50
CA VAL A 102 -6.31 4.43 -0.91
C VAL A 102 -5.69 3.04 -1.00
N PHE A 103 -5.07 2.71 -2.13
CA PHE A 103 -4.46 1.41 -2.36
C PHE A 103 -2.95 1.54 -2.41
N VAL A 104 -2.26 0.63 -1.73
CA VAL A 104 -0.81 0.44 -1.79
C VAL A 104 -0.58 -0.92 -2.44
N SER A 105 0.44 -1.06 -3.29
CA SER A 105 0.78 -2.34 -3.90
C SER A 105 1.62 -3.21 -2.96
N GLY A 106 1.27 -4.50 -2.88
CA GLY A 106 2.06 -5.56 -2.26
C GLY A 106 2.66 -6.53 -3.27
N ASN A 107 3.40 -7.52 -2.80
CA ASN A 107 4.11 -8.44 -3.69
C ASN A 107 3.15 -9.39 -4.44
N HIS A 108 1.96 -9.67 -3.89
CA HIS A 108 0.92 -10.42 -4.61
C HIS A 108 0.24 -9.59 -5.71
N ASP A 109 0.27 -8.27 -5.58
CA ASP A 109 -0.39 -7.37 -6.52
C ASP A 109 0.45 -7.14 -7.77
N ILE A 110 1.78 -7.05 -7.64
CA ILE A 110 2.70 -6.72 -8.75
C ILE A 110 3.79 -7.77 -8.99
N GLY A 111 3.87 -8.81 -8.16
CA GLY A 111 4.83 -9.91 -8.23
C GLY A 111 6.08 -9.69 -7.38
N ASN A 112 6.72 -10.79 -6.92
CA ASN A 112 7.94 -10.72 -6.09
C ASN A 112 9.12 -10.03 -6.82
N THR A 113 9.18 -10.16 -8.15
CA THR A 113 10.12 -9.45 -9.02
C THR A 113 9.28 -8.77 -10.12
N PRO A 114 8.74 -7.57 -9.86
CA PRO A 114 7.82 -6.90 -10.77
C PRO A 114 8.47 -6.61 -12.13
N THR A 115 7.64 -6.52 -13.16
CA THR A 115 8.02 -6.03 -14.49
C THR A 115 7.21 -4.77 -14.82
N ARG A 116 7.56 -4.12 -15.94
CA ARG A 116 6.72 -3.08 -16.54
C ARG A 116 5.26 -3.52 -16.63
N GLU A 117 5.03 -4.70 -17.17
CA GLU A 117 3.70 -5.23 -17.47
C GLU A 117 2.89 -5.50 -16.21
N THR A 118 3.49 -6.06 -15.16
CA THR A 118 2.77 -6.33 -13.91
C THR A 118 2.42 -5.05 -13.15
N ILE A 119 3.28 -4.03 -13.20
CA ILE A 119 3.00 -2.72 -12.63
C ILE A 119 1.93 -1.99 -13.46
N ASP A 120 2.00 -2.02 -14.79
CA ASP A 120 1.00 -1.39 -15.65
C ASP A 120 -0.39 -2.05 -15.46
N ASP A 121 -0.44 -3.38 -15.26
CA ASP A 121 -1.68 -4.09 -14.95
C ASP A 121 -2.26 -3.68 -13.58
N TYR A 122 -1.42 -3.54 -12.54
CA TYR A 122 -1.85 -2.98 -11.26
C TYR A 122 -2.39 -1.55 -11.43
N CYS A 123 -1.65 -0.68 -12.11
CA CYS A 123 -2.04 0.72 -12.31
C CYS A 123 -3.39 0.86 -13.02
N LYS A 124 -3.64 0.00 -14.02
CA LYS A 124 -4.92 -0.05 -14.73
C LYS A 124 -6.09 -0.46 -13.82
N ASN A 125 -5.83 -1.33 -12.85
CA ASN A 125 -6.87 -1.96 -12.03
C ASN A 125 -7.11 -1.27 -10.67
N TRP A 126 -6.10 -0.62 -10.11
CA TRP A 126 -6.08 -0.10 -8.74
C TRP A 126 -5.63 1.36 -8.63
N GLY A 127 -5.10 1.94 -9.71
CA GLY A 127 -4.52 3.28 -9.73
C GLY A 127 -3.00 3.28 -9.52
N ASP A 128 -2.40 4.47 -9.52
CA ASP A 128 -0.93 4.64 -9.48
C ASP A 128 -0.26 3.82 -8.36
N ASP A 129 0.89 3.21 -8.66
CA ASP A 129 1.63 2.35 -7.74
C ASP A 129 2.44 3.12 -6.69
N TYR A 130 2.74 4.40 -6.96
CA TYR A 130 3.23 5.36 -5.98
C TYR A 130 2.68 6.76 -6.27
N PHE A 131 2.34 7.50 -5.22
CA PHE A 131 1.77 8.85 -5.33
C PHE A 131 1.80 9.58 -3.99
N SER A 132 1.45 10.86 -4.01
CA SER A 132 1.34 11.68 -2.81
C SER A 132 0.01 12.41 -2.77
N PHE A 133 -0.45 12.72 -1.57
CA PHE A 133 -1.70 13.46 -1.38
C PHE A 133 -1.70 14.20 -0.05
N TRP A 134 -2.54 15.23 0.04
CA TRP A 134 -2.74 16.00 1.28
C TRP A 134 -4.10 15.65 1.89
N VAL A 135 -4.13 15.48 3.22
CA VAL A 135 -5.36 15.41 4.00
C VAL A 135 -5.18 16.18 5.30
N GLY A 136 -6.04 17.16 5.56
CA GLY A 136 -6.09 17.91 6.81
C GLY A 136 -4.76 18.53 7.25
N GLY A 137 -3.90 18.95 6.32
CA GLY A 137 -2.58 19.51 6.60
C GLY A 137 -1.47 18.50 6.85
N VAL A 138 -1.73 17.21 6.61
CA VAL A 138 -0.74 16.12 6.66
C VAL A 138 -0.44 15.68 5.23
N PHE A 139 0.84 15.47 4.94
CA PHE A 139 1.30 15.01 3.64
C PHE A 139 1.50 13.49 3.65
N PHE A 140 0.81 12.79 2.77
CA PHE A 140 0.88 11.34 2.67
C PHE A 140 1.66 10.92 1.44
N LEU A 141 2.49 9.90 1.60
CA LEU A 141 3.26 9.27 0.53
C LEU A 141 2.87 7.79 0.47
N VAL A 142 2.53 7.30 -0.72
CA VAL A 142 2.37 5.87 -1.00
C VAL A 142 3.54 5.44 -1.85
N LEU A 143 4.25 4.40 -1.42
CA LEU A 143 5.42 3.86 -2.12
C LEU A 143 5.15 2.44 -2.61
N ASN A 144 5.60 2.14 -3.82
CA ASN A 144 5.77 0.77 -4.29
C ASN A 144 7.05 0.19 -3.66
N SER A 145 6.90 -0.47 -2.51
CA SER A 145 8.04 -1.08 -1.81
C SER A 145 8.65 -2.27 -2.53
N GLN A 146 7.93 -2.89 -3.47
CA GLN A 146 8.45 -4.04 -4.21
C GLN A 146 9.61 -3.65 -5.13
N LEU A 147 9.60 -2.43 -5.65
CA LEU A 147 10.72 -1.87 -6.40
C LEU A 147 11.99 -1.73 -5.53
N TYR A 148 11.84 -1.58 -4.22
CA TYR A 148 12.99 -1.59 -3.30
C TYR A 148 13.40 -3.00 -2.89
N PHE A 149 12.49 -3.97 -2.97
CA PHE A 149 12.78 -5.37 -2.65
C PHE A 149 13.51 -6.07 -3.79
N ASP A 150 12.97 -6.03 -5.01
CA ASP A 150 13.61 -6.61 -6.21
C ASP A 150 13.12 -5.95 -7.51
N SER A 151 13.81 -4.90 -7.96
CA SER A 151 13.55 -4.26 -9.26
C SER A 151 14.43 -4.82 -10.40
N SER A 152 14.96 -6.04 -10.29
CA SER A 152 15.94 -6.56 -11.27
C SER A 152 15.42 -6.64 -12.71
N LYS A 153 14.10 -6.72 -12.90
CA LYS A 153 13.44 -6.71 -14.22
C LYS A 153 12.90 -5.34 -14.67
N CYS A 154 12.95 -4.32 -13.82
CA CYS A 154 12.49 -2.97 -14.13
C CYS A 154 13.30 -1.88 -13.36
N PRO A 155 14.64 -1.89 -13.42
CA PRO A 155 15.48 -0.97 -12.64
C PRO A 155 15.18 0.50 -12.93
N GLU A 156 14.71 0.83 -14.14
CA GLU A 156 14.32 2.17 -14.53
C GLU A 156 13.11 2.70 -13.73
N LEU A 157 12.22 1.82 -13.25
CA LEU A 157 11.10 2.23 -12.40
C LEU A 157 11.49 2.56 -10.99
N LYS A 158 12.37 1.74 -10.41
CA LYS A 158 12.94 2.04 -9.11
C LYS A 158 13.65 3.40 -9.15
N GLN A 159 14.39 3.67 -10.23
CA GLN A 159 15.03 4.97 -10.43
C GLN A 159 14.00 6.11 -10.56
N ALA A 160 12.91 5.91 -11.29
CA ALA A 160 11.84 6.90 -11.41
C ALA A 160 11.19 7.21 -10.05
N GLN A 161 10.88 6.17 -9.25
CA GLN A 161 10.34 6.34 -7.90
C GLN A 161 11.35 7.04 -6.96
N ASP A 162 12.65 6.77 -7.06
CA ASP A 162 13.67 7.48 -6.27
C ASP A 162 13.71 8.98 -6.57
N VAL A 163 13.69 9.34 -7.86
CA VAL A 163 13.69 10.74 -8.30
C VAL A 163 12.43 11.41 -7.77
N TRP A 164 11.27 10.80 -7.99
CA TRP A 164 9.99 11.31 -7.50
C TRP A 164 9.97 11.46 -5.98
N LEU A 165 10.45 10.48 -5.22
CA LEU A 165 10.48 10.55 -3.75
C LEU A 165 11.35 11.72 -3.29
N ASN A 166 12.53 11.91 -3.88
CA ASN A 166 13.39 13.06 -3.56
C ASN A 166 12.68 14.39 -3.84
N GLU A 167 11.93 14.48 -4.95
CA GLU A 167 11.13 15.66 -5.28
C GLU A 167 10.01 15.90 -4.26
N GLN A 168 9.30 14.85 -3.81
CA GLN A 168 8.24 14.98 -2.80
C GLN A 168 8.80 15.42 -1.44
N LEU A 169 9.94 14.88 -1.02
CA LEU A 169 10.59 15.29 0.23
C LEU A 169 11.09 16.74 0.16
N ALA A 170 11.65 17.16 -0.98
CA ALA A 170 12.02 18.56 -1.20
C ALA A 170 10.80 19.51 -1.23
N LEU A 171 9.69 19.05 -1.80
CA LEU A 171 8.42 19.78 -1.77
C LEU A 171 7.91 19.96 -0.35
N ALA A 172 7.94 18.88 0.45
CA ALA A 172 7.51 18.90 1.84
C ALA A 172 8.35 19.87 2.68
N ASP A 173 9.68 19.88 2.50
CA ASP A 173 10.58 20.84 3.15
C ASP A 173 10.26 22.29 2.74
N LYS A 174 10.11 22.55 1.43
CA LYS A 174 9.77 23.88 0.91
C LYS A 174 8.44 24.40 1.46
N GLN A 175 7.45 23.52 1.59
CA GLN A 175 6.13 23.85 2.15
C GLN A 175 6.13 23.90 3.69
N LYS A 176 7.26 23.58 4.34
CA LYS A 176 7.39 23.45 5.80
C LYS A 176 6.34 22.50 6.36
N CYS A 177 6.14 21.38 5.67
CA CYS A 177 5.23 20.34 6.07
C CYS A 177 5.58 19.88 7.50
N LYS A 178 4.58 19.84 8.38
CA LYS A 178 4.79 19.46 9.79
C LYS A 178 4.74 17.95 9.98
N HIS A 179 3.94 17.26 9.18
CA HIS A 179 3.63 15.85 9.34
C HIS A 179 3.61 15.17 7.99
N ILE A 180 4.48 14.17 7.84
CA ILE A 180 4.52 13.30 6.67
C ILE A 180 4.28 11.88 7.14
N ILE A 181 3.36 11.17 6.48
CA ILE A 181 3.07 9.76 6.74
C ILE A 181 3.35 8.98 5.47
N VAL A 182 4.10 7.88 5.60
CA VAL A 182 4.47 7.02 4.48
C VAL A 182 3.76 5.68 4.61
N PHE A 183 3.05 5.28 3.56
CA PHE A 183 2.47 3.95 3.41
C PHE A 183 3.27 3.13 2.41
N GLN A 184 3.57 1.89 2.78
CA GLN A 184 4.21 0.90 1.93
C GLN A 184 3.83 -0.50 2.45
N HIS A 185 3.91 -1.52 1.61
CA HIS A 185 3.57 -2.88 1.99
C HIS A 185 4.72 -3.58 2.73
N ILE A 186 5.92 -3.62 2.13
CA ILE A 186 7.08 -4.26 2.75
C ILE A 186 7.68 -3.28 3.77
N PRO A 187 7.75 -3.63 5.07
CA PRO A 187 8.35 -2.77 6.07
C PRO A 187 9.86 -2.60 5.83
N LEU A 188 10.39 -1.45 6.23
CA LEU A 188 11.85 -1.22 6.20
C LEU A 188 12.57 -2.28 7.04
N PHE A 189 11.99 -2.67 8.17
CA PHE A 189 12.49 -3.69 9.09
C PHE A 189 11.37 -4.17 10.04
N LEU A 190 11.53 -5.36 10.62
CA LEU A 190 10.58 -6.01 11.51
C LEU A 190 10.87 -5.74 12.99
N ARG A 191 12.15 -5.86 13.40
CA ARG A 191 12.54 -5.76 14.81
C ARG A 191 13.56 -4.66 15.04
N LYS A 192 14.61 -4.60 14.22
CA LYS A 192 15.70 -3.63 14.39
C LYS A 192 16.25 -3.16 13.04
N PRO A 193 16.73 -1.90 12.93
CA PRO A 193 17.24 -1.37 11.66
C PRO A 193 18.40 -2.17 11.06
N ASP A 194 19.20 -2.85 11.90
CA ASP A 194 20.43 -3.54 11.50
C ASP A 194 20.27 -5.05 11.30
N GLU A 195 19.04 -5.59 11.39
CA GLU A 195 18.75 -7.01 11.15
C GLU A 195 19.04 -7.45 9.71
N ASP A 196 19.21 -8.75 9.55
CA ASP A 196 19.33 -9.36 8.23
C ASP A 196 17.99 -9.26 7.49
N HIS A 197 18.07 -9.16 6.17
CA HIS A 197 16.87 -9.20 5.35
C HIS A 197 16.38 -10.64 5.17
N ASP A 198 15.07 -10.79 5.10
CA ASP A 198 14.35 -11.99 4.75
C ASP A 198 13.20 -11.63 3.79
N TYR A 199 12.21 -12.51 3.67
CA TYR A 199 11.07 -12.30 2.79
C TYR A 199 10.21 -11.09 3.19
N PHE A 200 10.22 -10.66 4.46
CA PHE A 200 9.29 -9.69 5.01
C PHE A 200 9.90 -8.30 5.21
N ASN A 201 11.15 -8.06 4.82
CA ASN A 201 11.80 -6.75 5.00
C ASN A 201 12.83 -6.46 3.90
N LEU A 202 13.16 -5.19 3.70
CA LEU A 202 14.03 -4.75 2.60
C LEU A 202 15.51 -5.09 2.81
N GLU A 203 16.32 -5.24 1.77
CA GLU A 203 17.77 -5.42 1.93
C GLU A 203 18.40 -4.28 2.77
N LYS A 204 19.42 -4.60 3.58
CA LYS A 204 19.98 -3.69 4.59
C LYS A 204 20.51 -2.38 4.00
N SER A 205 21.24 -2.43 2.89
CA SER A 205 21.74 -1.23 2.24
C SER A 205 20.60 -0.37 1.67
N VAL A 206 19.58 -0.99 1.09
CA VAL A 206 18.39 -0.31 0.57
C VAL A 206 17.59 0.37 1.68
N ARG A 207 17.28 -0.35 2.77
CA ARG A 207 16.53 0.26 3.89
C ARG A 207 17.31 1.39 4.54
N GLN A 208 18.64 1.29 4.65
CA GLN A 208 19.46 2.37 5.21
C GLN A 208 19.38 3.63 4.35
N GLU A 209 19.49 3.51 3.03
CA GLU A 209 19.36 4.64 2.11
C GLU A 209 18.00 5.35 2.27
N ILE A 210 16.91 4.58 2.35
CA ILE A 210 15.56 5.10 2.52
C ILE A 210 15.39 5.76 3.90
N MET A 211 15.87 5.12 4.97
CA MET A 211 15.84 5.66 6.33
C MET A 211 16.60 6.98 6.44
N GLU A 212 17.75 7.11 5.78
CA GLU A 212 18.52 8.37 5.76
C GLU A 212 17.75 9.51 5.07
N LYS A 213 17.04 9.20 3.97
CA LYS A 213 16.15 10.17 3.30
C LYS A 213 15.02 10.61 4.23
N PHE A 214 14.36 9.65 4.89
CA PHE A 214 13.26 9.90 5.83
C PHE A 214 13.69 10.71 7.04
N GLN A 215 14.81 10.35 7.69
CA GLN A 215 15.33 11.09 8.84
C GLN A 215 15.66 12.54 8.49
N LYS A 216 16.26 12.80 7.33
CA LYS A 216 16.53 14.17 6.85
C LYS A 216 15.25 14.98 6.67
N ALA A 217 14.15 14.32 6.30
CA ALA A 217 12.82 14.92 6.17
C ALA A 217 12.00 14.94 7.47
N GLY A 218 12.58 14.53 8.61
CA GLY A 218 11.88 14.46 9.90
C GLY A 218 10.83 13.33 9.99
N ILE A 219 10.94 12.32 9.13
CA ILE A 219 10.10 11.13 9.12
C ILE A 219 10.82 10.04 9.93
N PHE A 220 10.11 9.48 10.91
CA PHE A 220 10.65 8.44 11.79
C PHE A 220 9.68 7.25 11.84
N SER A 221 10.23 6.05 11.88
CA SER A 221 9.47 4.86 12.25
C SER A 221 9.40 4.78 13.78
N ASN A 222 8.19 4.71 14.33
CA ASN A 222 7.97 4.39 15.73
C ASN A 222 7.67 2.88 15.84
N PHE A 223 8.35 2.21 16.77
CA PHE A 223 8.10 0.81 17.15
C PHE A 223 7.34 0.77 18.47
#